data_AF-Q4R3D9-F1
#
_entry.id   AF-Q4R3D9-F1
#
_cell.length_a   1.000
_cell.length_b   1.000
_cell.length_c   1.000
_cell.angle_alpha   90.00
_cell.angle_beta   90.00
_cell.angle_gamma   90.00
#
_symmetry.space_group_name_H-M   'P 1'
#
loop_
_entity.id
_entity.type
_entity.pdbx_description
1 polymer ?
#
loop_
_entity_poly.entity_id
_entity_poly.type
_entity_poly.pdbx_seq_one_letter_code
_entity_poly.pdbx_strand_id
1 'polypeptide(L)'
;MDLRNEYLQADEANKRLLDQRYGKRVIQKALEEMESKEWLEKNSKSCPCCGTPIEKLDGCNKMTCTGCKQYFCWICMGSLSRANPYKHFNDPASPCFNRLFYAVDVDDDIWEDEVED
;
A
#
# COMPACT_ATOMS: atom_id res chain seq x y z
N MET A 1 -24.08 -12.27 1.74
CA MET A 1 -24.32 -12.00 0.31
C MET A 1 -23.51 -10.77 -0.04
N ASP A 2 -22.53 -10.89 -0.92
CA ASP A 2 -21.74 -9.75 -1.39
C ASP A 2 -22.54 -9.02 -2.47
N LEU A 3 -23.10 -7.86 -2.12
CA LEU A 3 -23.99 -7.05 -2.96
C LEU A 3 -23.37 -6.74 -4.33
N ARG A 4 -22.04 -6.61 -4.39
CA ARG A 4 -21.32 -6.41 -5.65
C ARG A 4 -21.36 -7.63 -6.54
N ASN A 5 -21.05 -8.81 -6.00
CA ASN A 5 -21.06 -10.03 -6.81
C ASN A 5 -22.48 -10.32 -7.34
N GLU A 6 -23.49 -10.06 -6.51
CA GLU A 6 -24.90 -10.13 -6.93
C GLU A 6 -25.20 -9.14 -8.07
N TYR A 7 -24.74 -7.88 -7.97
CA TYR A 7 -24.96 -6.87 -9.01
C TYR A 7 -24.16 -7.13 -10.30
N LEU A 8 -22.93 -7.63 -10.22
CA LEU A 8 -22.08 -7.94 -11.36
C LEU A 8 -22.58 -9.15 -12.16
N GLN A 9 -23.16 -10.13 -11.47
CA GLN A 9 -23.69 -11.35 -12.08
C GLN A 9 -25.16 -11.23 -12.51
N ALA A 10 -25.86 -10.18 -12.07
CA ALA A 10 -27.25 -9.93 -12.40
C ALA A 10 -27.45 -9.54 -13.88
N ASP A 11 -28.61 -9.90 -14.42
CA ASP A 11 -29.11 -9.37 -15.68
C ASP A 11 -29.64 -7.92 -15.49
N GLU A 12 -29.96 -7.24 -16.60
CA GLU A 12 -30.40 -5.84 -16.56
C GLU A 12 -31.72 -5.64 -15.79
N ALA A 13 -32.59 -6.64 -15.73
CA ALA A 13 -33.82 -6.57 -14.94
C ALA A 13 -33.51 -6.62 -13.44
N ASN A 14 -32.65 -7.55 -13.01
CA ASN A 14 -32.25 -7.68 -11.61
C ASN A 14 -31.38 -6.50 -11.16
N LYS A 15 -30.50 -5.97 -12.01
CA LYS A 15 -29.77 -4.73 -11.68
C LYS A 15 -30.72 -3.56 -11.40
N ARG A 16 -31.77 -3.39 -12.21
CA ARG A 16 -32.81 -2.36 -11.96
C ARG A 16 -33.55 -2.59 -10.64
N LEU A 17 -33.84 -3.85 -10.31
CA LEU A 17 -34.46 -4.19 -9.02
C LEU A 17 -33.51 -3.92 -7.84
N LEU A 18 -32.22 -4.24 -7.98
CA LEU A 18 -31.19 -3.96 -6.98
C LEU A 18 -30.99 -2.45 -6.79
N ASP A 19 -30.96 -1.68 -7.87
CA ASP A 19 -30.94 -0.22 -7.85
C ASP A 19 -32.15 0.37 -7.14
N GLN A 20 -33.35 -0.17 -7.35
CA GLN A 20 -34.57 0.27 -6.66
C GLN A 20 -34.56 -0.12 -5.17
N ARG A 21 -34.03 -1.29 -4.82
CA ARG A 21 -34.04 -1.83 -3.46
C ARG A 21 -33.01 -1.16 -2.56
N TYR A 22 -31.78 -0.98 -3.05
CA TYR A 22 -30.66 -0.47 -2.25
C TYR A 22 -30.25 0.96 -2.61
N GLY A 23 -30.67 1.45 -3.78
CA GLY A 23 -30.30 2.77 -4.28
C GLY A 23 -28.95 2.76 -4.99
N LYS A 24 -28.88 3.46 -6.13
CA LYS A 24 -27.68 3.55 -6.98
C LYS A 24 -26.41 3.96 -6.22
N ARG A 25 -26.52 4.85 -5.23
CA ARG A 25 -25.36 5.29 -4.41
C ARG A 25 -24.75 4.16 -3.59
N VAL A 26 -25.59 3.27 -3.05
CA VAL A 26 -25.12 2.13 -2.25
C VAL A 26 -24.45 1.09 -3.14
N ILE A 27 -25.05 0.82 -4.30
CA ILE A 27 -24.47 -0.07 -5.32
C ILE A 27 -23.11 0.48 -5.79
N GLN A 28 -23.05 1.76 -6.15
CA GLN A 28 -21.81 2.42 -6.57
C GLN A 28 -20.73 2.31 -5.49
N LYS A 29 -21.08 2.62 -4.24
CA LYS A 29 -20.14 2.50 -3.11
C LYS A 29 -19.64 1.07 -2.92
N ALA A 30 -20.52 0.07 -3.05
CA ALA A 30 -20.14 -1.33 -2.97
C ALA A 30 -19.17 -1.75 -4.08
N LEU A 31 -19.29 -1.18 -5.29
CA LEU A 31 -18.35 -1.40 -6.40
C LEU A 31 -16.99 -0.74 -6.11
N GLU A 32 -16.99 0.54 -5.71
CA GLU A 32 -15.78 1.33 -5.42
C GLU A 32 -14.96 0.77 -4.23
N GLU A 33 -15.62 0.24 -3.20
CA GLU A 33 -14.97 -0.27 -2.00
C GLU A 33 -14.00 -1.44 -2.27
N MET A 34 -14.24 -2.28 -3.28
CA MET A 34 -13.25 -3.33 -3.62
C MET A 34 -12.12 -2.82 -4.47
N GLU A 35 -12.37 -1.90 -5.40
CA GLU A 35 -11.28 -1.30 -6.17
C GLU A 35 -10.28 -0.64 -5.22
N SER A 36 -10.79 0.06 -4.19
CA SER A 36 -9.97 0.62 -3.13
C SER A 36 -9.21 -0.44 -2.33
N LYS A 37 -9.86 -1.56 -1.95
CA LYS A 37 -9.19 -2.65 -1.21
C LYS A 37 -8.13 -3.36 -2.04
N GLU A 38 -8.44 -3.74 -3.28
CA GLU A 38 -7.50 -4.40 -4.19
C GLU A 38 -6.29 -3.49 -4.48
N TRP A 39 -6.51 -2.18 -4.63
CA TRP A 39 -5.43 -1.23 -4.78
C TRP A 39 -4.54 -1.18 -3.53
N LEU A 40 -5.14 -1.12 -2.33
CA LEU A 40 -4.38 -1.13 -1.06
C LEU A 40 -3.57 -2.41 -0.89
N GLU A 41 -4.12 -3.58 -1.23
CA GLU A 41 -3.41 -4.86 -1.14
C GLU A 41 -2.19 -4.93 -2.08
N LYS A 42 -2.28 -4.29 -3.24
CA LYS A 42 -1.21 -4.28 -4.25
C LYS A 42 -0.13 -3.23 -3.97
N ASN A 43 -0.53 -2.04 -3.48
CA ASN A 43 0.36 -0.87 -3.42
C ASN A 43 0.77 -0.49 -1.98
N SER A 44 0.25 -1.16 -0.96
CA SER A 44 0.56 -0.84 0.43
C SER A 44 0.95 -2.07 1.24
N LYS A 45 1.65 -1.83 2.35
CA LYS A 45 1.89 -2.82 3.39
C LYS A 45 1.30 -2.34 4.70
N SER A 46 0.72 -3.27 5.47
CA SER A 46 0.13 -2.95 6.78
C SER A 46 1.21 -2.69 7.81
N CYS A 47 1.09 -1.61 8.59
CA CYS A 47 1.99 -1.33 9.70
C CYS A 47 2.02 -2.52 10.69
N PRO A 48 3.21 -3.01 11.08
CA PRO A 48 3.31 -4.18 11.97
C PRO A 48 2.86 -3.89 13.41
N CYS A 49 2.64 -2.63 13.77
CA CYS A 49 2.24 -2.21 15.10
C CYS A 49 0.74 -1.92 15.21
N CYS A 50 0.13 -1.28 14.20
CA CYS A 50 -1.26 -0.82 14.27
C CYS A 50 -2.13 -1.17 13.06
N GLY A 51 -1.57 -1.82 12.04
CA GLY A 51 -2.32 -2.23 10.85
C GLY A 51 -2.65 -1.13 9.85
N THR A 52 -2.31 0.15 10.13
CA THR A 52 -2.49 1.23 9.14
C THR A 52 -1.78 0.87 7.83
N PRO A 53 -2.48 0.89 6.67
CA PRO A 53 -1.84 0.65 5.38
C PRO A 53 -0.88 1.80 5.05
N ILE A 54 0.35 1.45 4.67
CA ILE A 54 1.41 2.40 4.32
C ILE A 54 1.86 2.06 2.91
N GLU A 55 1.83 3.05 2.02
CA GLU A 55 2.47 3.00 0.71
C GLU A 55 3.93 3.45 0.84
N LYS A 56 4.83 2.83 0.07
CA LYS A 56 6.21 3.29 -0.08
C LYS A 56 6.30 4.05 -1.39
N LEU A 57 6.48 5.36 -1.30
CA LEU A 57 6.66 6.23 -2.48
C LEU A 57 8.13 6.22 -2.91
N ASP A 58 9.04 6.61 -2.01
CA ASP A 58 10.48 6.63 -2.27
C ASP A 58 11.25 6.61 -0.93
N GLY A 59 12.56 6.41 -0.99
CA GLY A 59 13.47 6.51 0.13
C GLY A 59 13.77 5.18 0.82
N CYS A 60 14.58 5.24 1.87
CA CYS A 60 15.15 4.06 2.50
C CYS A 60 14.11 3.11 3.12
N ASN A 61 14.52 1.87 3.35
CA ASN A 61 13.70 0.83 3.96
C ASN A 61 13.37 1.06 5.45
N LYS A 62 13.84 2.15 6.07
CA LYS A 62 13.41 2.58 7.40
C LYS A 62 12.19 3.50 7.27
N MET A 63 11.01 2.91 7.39
CA MET A 63 9.73 3.60 7.28
C MET A 63 9.22 4.12 8.63
N THR A 64 8.31 5.09 8.58
CA THR A 64 7.59 5.61 9.75
C THR A 64 6.09 5.48 9.51
N CYS A 65 5.37 4.81 10.41
CA CYS A 65 3.91 4.68 10.28
C CYS A 65 3.24 6.05 10.41
N THR A 66 2.32 6.39 9.51
CA THR A 66 1.56 7.65 9.55
C THR A 66 0.54 7.70 10.69
N GLY A 67 -0.02 6.55 11.09
CA GLY A 67 -0.95 6.40 12.21
C GLY A 67 -0.28 6.45 13.58
N CYS A 68 0.52 5.43 13.93
CA CYS A 68 1.11 5.32 15.28
C CYS A 68 2.53 5.88 15.42
N LYS A 69 3.13 6.40 14.35
CA LYS A 69 4.51 6.94 14.32
C LYS A 69 5.62 5.95 14.72
N GLN A 70 5.33 4.65 14.75
CA GLN A 70 6.34 3.61 14.98
C GLN A 70 7.27 3.50 13.76
N TYR A 71 8.58 3.36 14.02
CA TYR A 71 9.55 3.05 12.96
C TYR A 71 9.53 1.55 12.66
N PHE A 72 9.62 1.19 11.38
CA PHE A 72 9.63 -0.21 10.97
C PHE A 72 10.49 -0.39 9.70
N CYS A 73 10.93 -1.62 9.47
CA CYS A 73 11.65 -2.00 8.25
C CYS A 73 10.67 -2.41 7.16
N TRP A 74 10.76 -1.83 5.97
CA TRP A 74 9.88 -2.15 4.84
C TRP A 74 10.11 -3.56 4.27
N ILE A 75 11.31 -4.11 4.44
CA ILE A 75 11.69 -5.43 3.91
C ILE A 75 11.05 -6.53 4.76
N CYS A 76 11.36 -6.55 6.05
CA CYS A 76 10.93 -7.62 6.95
C CYS A 76 9.67 -7.30 7.75
N MET A 77 9.13 -6.07 7.62
CA MET A 77 8.00 -5.57 8.41
C MET A 77 8.26 -5.62 9.93
N GLY A 78 9.53 -5.61 10.36
CA GLY A 78 9.92 -5.60 11.77
C GLY A 78 9.88 -4.20 12.38
N SER A 79 9.44 -4.09 13.63
CA SER A 79 9.50 -2.83 14.39
C SER A 79 10.96 -2.44 14.70
N LEU A 80 11.28 -1.16 14.51
CA LEU A 80 12.61 -0.60 14.75
C LEU A 80 12.64 0.20 16.06
N SER A 81 13.80 0.22 16.72
CA SER A 81 14.02 1.05 17.91
C SER A 81 13.88 2.54 17.58
N ARG A 82 13.24 3.32 18.47
CA ARG A 82 13.18 4.79 18.34
C ARG A 82 14.54 5.45 18.61
N ALA A 83 15.36 4.86 19.48
CA ALA A 83 16.65 5.41 19.85
C ALA A 83 17.71 5.19 18.75
N ASN A 84 17.69 4.02 18.11
CA ASN A 84 18.60 3.71 17.01
C ASN A 84 17.92 2.79 15.98
N PRO A 85 17.13 3.35 15.05
CA PRO A 85 16.43 2.56 14.04
C PRO A 85 17.36 1.96 12.99
N TYR A 86 18.53 2.57 12.76
CA TYR A 86 19.50 2.14 11.74
C TYR A 86 20.35 0.94 12.18
N LYS A 87 20.41 0.63 13.49
CA LYS A 87 21.07 -0.59 13.98
C LYS A 87 20.62 -1.84 13.22
N HIS A 88 19.33 -1.93 12.88
CA HIS A 88 18.79 -3.05 12.13
C HIS A 88 19.44 -3.26 10.75
N PHE A 89 19.96 -2.20 10.13
CA PHE A 89 20.63 -2.29 8.83
C PHE A 89 22.15 -2.38 8.93
N ASN A 90 22.71 -2.05 10.09
CA ASN A 90 24.16 -2.05 10.34
C ASN A 90 24.66 -3.24 11.17
N ASP A 91 23.74 -4.09 11.64
CA ASP A 91 24.07 -5.28 12.42
C ASP A 91 24.19 -6.52 11.50
N PRO A 92 25.37 -7.16 11.40
CA PRO A 92 25.55 -8.36 10.58
C PRO A 92 24.65 -9.53 10.96
N ALA A 93 24.12 -9.56 12.19
CA ALA A 93 23.16 -10.58 12.62
C ALA A 93 21.74 -10.31 12.11
N SER A 94 21.46 -9.13 11.59
CA SER A 94 20.15 -8.77 11.07
C SER A 94 19.92 -9.36 9.67
N PRO A 95 18.72 -9.89 9.38
CA PRO A 95 18.37 -10.33 8.02
C PRO A 95 18.32 -9.18 7.00
N CYS A 96 18.37 -7.92 7.46
CA CYS A 96 18.36 -6.73 6.61
C CYS A 96 19.69 -5.96 6.66
N PHE A 97 20.79 -6.62 7.07
CA PHE A 97 22.12 -6.05 7.05
C PHE A 97 22.50 -5.50 5.66
N ASN A 98 22.98 -4.26 5.61
CA ASN A 98 23.31 -3.50 4.39
C ASN A 98 22.16 -3.33 3.38
N ARG A 99 20.90 -3.46 3.81
CA ARG A 99 19.72 -3.31 2.93
C ARG A 99 18.93 -2.03 3.17
N LEU A 100 19.54 -0.99 3.75
CA LEU A 100 18.85 0.28 4.00
C LEU A 100 18.31 0.91 2.72
N PHE A 101 19.07 0.82 1.62
CA PHE A 101 18.71 1.33 0.30
C PHE A 101 18.64 0.24 -0.77
N TYR A 102 18.40 -1.01 -0.38
CA TYR A 102 18.20 -2.09 -1.36
C TYR A 102 16.81 -1.98 -2.00
N ALA A 103 16.73 -2.11 -3.33
CA ALA A 103 15.48 -2.04 -4.10
C ALA A 103 14.65 -0.77 -3.79
N VAL A 104 15.35 0.35 -3.55
CA VAL A 104 14.75 1.66 -3.86
C VAL A 104 14.93 1.82 -5.35
N ASP A 105 13.81 1.77 -6.05
CA ASP A 105 13.75 2.15 -7.45
C ASP A 105 14.14 3.63 -7.48
N VAL A 106 15.38 3.90 -7.85
CA VAL A 106 15.76 5.22 -8.33
C VAL A 106 15.17 5.24 -9.73
N ASP A 107 14.11 6.00 -9.96
CA ASP A 107 13.64 6.23 -11.31
C ASP A 107 14.84 6.71 -12.14
N ASP A 108 15.28 5.88 -13.07
CA ASP A 108 16.43 6.12 -13.97
C ASP A 108 16.09 7.21 -15.02
N ASP A 109 14.90 7.83 -14.93
CA ASP A 109 14.43 8.91 -15.81
C ASP A 109 14.97 10.29 -15.39
N ILE A 110 16.28 10.38 -15.11
CA ILE A 110 16.99 11.66 -15.19
C ILE A 110 17.28 11.89 -16.68
N TRP A 111 16.29 12.48 -17.34
CA TRP A 111 16.36 13.21 -18.62
C TRP A 111 17.78 13.33 -19.21
N GLU A 112 18.11 12.45 -20.16
CA GLU A 112 19.12 12.75 -21.21
C GLU A 112 18.53 13.86 -22.10
N ASP A 113 18.43 15.08 -21.59
CA ASP A 113 18.20 16.25 -22.41
C ASP A 113 19.42 17.19 -22.33
N GLU A 114 20.13 17.18 -23.47
CA GLU A 114 20.93 18.27 -24.03
C GLU A 114 22.26 18.60 -23.34
N VAL A 115 23.33 17.93 -23.78
CA VAL A 115 24.63 18.60 -23.96
C VAL A 115 24.91 18.71 -25.46
N GLU A 116 24.21 19.63 -26.13
CA GLU A 116 24.70 20.25 -27.37
C GLU A 116 25.33 21.60 -27.03
N ASP A 117 26.67 21.63 -26.96
CA ASP A 117 27.58 22.54 -27.67
C ASP A 117 29.03 22.40 -27.14
#